data_AF-A0A381RHP6-F1
#
_entry.id   AF-A0A381RHP6-F1
#
_cell.length_a   1.000
_cell.length_b   1.000
_cell.length_c   1.000
_cell.angle_alpha   90.00
_cell.angle_beta   90.00
_cell.angle_gamma   90.00
#
_symmetry.space_group_name_H-M   'P 1'
#
loop_
_entity.id
_entity.type
_entity.pdbx_description
1 polymer ?
#
loop_
_entity_poly.entity_id
_entity_poly.type
_entity_poly.pdbx_seq_one_letter_code
_entity_poly.pdbx_strand_id
1 'polypeptide(L)' 'TGAYCAAMSSNYNRRPMPAEVLVEGGAWTLVRRRQTVEAMLAQEL' A
#
# COMPACT_ATOMS: atom_id res chain seq x y z
N THR A 1 11.94 1.66 -0.53
CA THR A 1 12.53 0.91 -1.67
C THR A 1 11.75 1.27 -2.92
N GLY A 2 12.42 1.47 -4.07
CA GLY A 2 11.81 2.14 -5.24
C GLY A 2 11.34 1.23 -6.39
N ALA A 3 11.91 0.02 -6.52
CA ALA A 3 11.55 -0.92 -7.58
C ALA A 3 11.20 -2.29 -6.99
N TYR A 4 10.24 -2.99 -7.62
CA TYR A 4 9.75 -4.34 -7.31
C TYR A 4 9.16 -4.59 -5.91
N CYS A 5 9.38 -3.75 -4.90
CA CYS A 5 8.87 -4.00 -3.56
C CYS A 5 7.36 -3.83 -3.46
N ALA A 6 6.84 -2.64 -3.75
CA ALA A 6 5.41 -2.35 -3.72
C ALA A 6 4.63 -3.21 -4.71
N ALA A 7 5.20 -3.39 -5.90
CA ALA A 7 4.62 -4.16 -6.99
C ALA A 7 4.54 -5.67 -6.71
N MET A 8 5.46 -6.23 -5.91
CA MET A 8 5.46 -7.65 -5.52
C MET A 8 4.99 -7.87 -4.07
N SER A 9 4.49 -6.83 -3.40
CA SER A 9 3.92 -6.96 -2.05
C SER A 9 2.62 -7.77 -2.10
N SER A 10 2.34 -8.53 -1.04
CA SER A 10 1.16 -9.40 -0.95
C SER A 10 0.48 -9.27 0.39
N ASN A 11 -0.77 -9.75 0.46
CA ASN A 11 -1.52 -9.86 1.71
C ASN A 11 -1.21 -11.12 2.52
N TYR A 12 -0.05 -11.74 2.30
CA TYR A 12 0.36 -12.92 3.04
C TYR A 12 0.31 -12.66 4.55
N ASN A 13 -0.21 -13.64 5.29
CA ASN A 13 -0.53 -13.53 6.71
C ASN A 13 -1.54 -12.42 7.06
N ARG A 14 -2.49 -12.14 6.15
CA ARG A 14 -3.55 -11.13 6.34
C ARG A 14 -3.00 -9.75 6.68
N ARG A 15 -1.84 -9.40 6.11
CA ARG A 15 -1.20 -8.10 6.31
C ARG A 15 -1.70 -7.13 5.24
N PRO A 16 -2.36 -6.02 5.61
CA PRO A 16 -2.81 -5.05 4.62
C PRO A 16 -1.63 -4.35 3.93
N MET A 17 -1.79 -4.01 2.65
CA MET A 17 -0.79 -3.28 1.90
C MET A 17 -0.50 -1.91 2.55
N PRO A 18 0.78 -1.50 2.66
CA PRO A 18 1.16 -0.27 3.34
C PRO A 18 0.74 0.98 2.56
N ALA A 19 0.72 2.12 3.27
CA ALA A 19 0.62 3.42 2.63
C ALA A 19 1.95 3.81 1.95
N GLU A 20 1.87 4.60 0.88
CA GLU A 20 3.03 5.16 0.19
C GLU A 20 2.88 6.67 0.03
N VAL A 21 3.99 7.36 0.23
CA VAL A 21 4.07 8.82 0.13
C VAL A 21 5.10 9.20 -0.93
N LEU A 22 4.78 10.24 -1.69
CA LEU A 22 5.72 10.95 -2.53
C LEU A 22 6.19 12.19 -1.77
N VAL A 23 7.50 12.37 -1.67
CA VAL A 23 8.11 13.56 -1.07
C VAL A 23 8.73 14.38 -2.19
N GLU A 24 8.28 15.62 -2.36
CA GLU A 24 8.75 16.55 -3.39
C GLU A 24 8.75 17.97 -2.81
N GLY A 25 9.81 18.74 -3.07
CA GLY A 25 9.89 20.13 -2.64
C GLY A 25 9.77 20.36 -1.12
N GLY A 26 10.09 19.35 -0.30
CA GLY A 26 9.95 19.41 1.17
C GLY A 26 8.54 19.15 1.70
N ALA A 27 7.56 18.93 0.82
CA ALA A 27 6.22 18.47 1.17
C ALA A 27 6.05 16.98 0.89
N TRP A 28 5.07 16.34 1.53
CA TRP A 28 4.71 14.95 1.27
C TRP A 28 3.25 14.84 0.87
N THR A 29 2.96 13.91 -0.04
CA THR A 29 1.63 13.60 -0.54
C THR A 29 1.40 12.10 -0.45
N LEU A 30 0.24 11.68 0.05
CA LEU A 30 -0.17 10.28 0.05
C LEU A 30 -0.52 9.84 -1.38
N VAL A 31 0.29 8.97 -1.98
CA VAL A 31 0.07 8.46 -3.35
C VAL A 31 -0.63 7.11 -3.36
N ARG A 32 -0.52 6.35 -2.27
CA ARG A 32 -1.29 5.12 -2.05
C ARG A 32 -1.73 5.05 -0.60
N ARG A 33 -3.04 4.96 -0.37
CA ARG A 33 -3.58 4.75 0.97
C ARG A 33 -3.25 3.34 1.47
N ARG A 34 -3.11 3.20 2.79
CA ARG A 34 -3.05 1.88 3.43
C ARG A 34 -4.34 1.12 3.10
N GLN A 35 -4.20 -0.14 2.71
CA GLN A 35 -5.34 -1.01 2.50
C GLN A 35 -6.02 -1.30 3.85
N THR A 36 -7.34 -1.36 3.88
CA THR A 36 -8.10 -1.77 5.06
C THR A 36 -8.40 -3.26 5.02
N VAL A 37 -8.77 -3.85 6.16
CA VAL A 37 -9.11 -5.29 6.20
C VAL A 37 -10.35 -5.57 5.36
N GLU A 38 -11.31 -4.66 5.35
CA GLU A 38 -12.55 -4.75 4.56
C GLU A 38 -12.23 -4.75 3.07
N ALA A 39 -11.31 -3.88 2.62
CA ALA A 39 -10.88 -3.83 1.23
C ALA A 39 -10.08 -5.09 0.82
N MET A 40 -9.42 -5.75 1.76
CA MET A 40 -8.74 -7.03 1.51
C MET A 40 -9.76 -8.16 1.36
N LEU A 41 -10.74 -8.26 2.27
CA LEU A 41 -11.80 -9.27 2.23
C LEU A 41 -12.76 -9.09 1.04
N ALA A 42 -12.98 -7.85 0.60
CA ALA A 42 -13.81 -7.56 -0.56
C ALA A 42 -13.29 -8.15 -1.89
N GLN A 43 -12.04 -8.63 -1.94
CA GLN A 43 -11.50 -9.31 -3.13
C GLN A 43 -11.76 -10.82 -3.15
N GLU A 44 -12.31 -11.39 -2.07
CA GLU A 44 -12.65 -12.80 -1.95
C GLU A 44 -14.16 -13.07 -2.16
N LEU A 45 -14.96 -12.01 -2.25
CA LEU A 45 -16.41 -12.02 -2.48
C LEU A 45 -16.72 -11.87 -3.97
#